data_AF-A0A2E6X4S0-F1
#
_entry.id   AF-A0A2E6X4S0-F1
#
_cell.length_a   1.000
_cell.length_b   1.000
_cell.length_c   1.000
_cell.angle_alpha   90.00
_cell.angle_beta   90.00
_cell.angle_gamma   90.00
#
_symmetry.space_group_name_H-M   'P 1'
#
loop_
_entity.id
_entity.type
_entity.pdbx_description
1 polymer ?
#
loop_
_entity_poly.entity_id
_entity_poly.type
_entity_poly.pdbx_seq_one_letter_code
_entity_poly.pdbx_strand_id
1 'polypeptide(L)'
;MYIIDLNNFLIEIIDINYALTKIDVPYNPKDFPNTYAIGKDLDIFVSQNDYKEIKKITSKYFKQYNKQFNIKIIEKDNNFRLRMEENNKLHYQIDITINDKLIQNRVKKKNYYILSLENEKIVRLFEYKKNPKKKHHKKWLINNKMLI
;
A
#
# COMPACT_ATOMS: atom_id res chain seq x y z
N MET A 1 4.42 -12.30 19.17
CA MET A 1 4.56 -11.23 18.15
C MET A 1 4.25 -11.85 16.80
N TYR A 2 3.17 -11.43 16.13
CA TYR A 2 2.82 -11.99 14.82
C TYR A 2 3.71 -11.39 13.74
N ILE A 3 4.42 -12.25 13.00
CA ILE A 3 5.26 -11.84 11.88
C ILE A 3 4.42 -12.01 10.61
N ILE A 4 4.05 -10.89 9.99
CA ILE A 4 3.46 -10.85 8.66
C ILE A 4 4.63 -10.77 7.69
N ASP A 5 4.78 -11.79 6.84
CA ASP A 5 5.85 -11.83 5.85
C ASP A 5 5.42 -11.10 4.58
N LEU A 6 5.74 -9.81 4.48
CA LEU A 6 5.44 -9.01 3.29
C LEU A 6 6.40 -9.27 2.13
N ASN A 7 7.58 -9.86 2.37
CA ASN A 7 8.52 -10.16 1.29
C ASN A 7 7.93 -11.21 0.35
N ASN A 8 7.39 -12.29 0.90
CA ASN A 8 6.78 -13.34 0.09
C ASN A 8 5.60 -12.81 -0.75
N PHE A 9 4.77 -11.95 -0.15
CA PHE A 9 3.68 -11.28 -0.89
C PHE A 9 4.21 -10.44 -2.04
N LEU A 10 5.20 -9.57 -1.78
CA LEU A 10 5.74 -8.67 -2.79
C LEU A 10 6.48 -9.41 -3.91
N ILE A 11 7.11 -10.54 -3.60
CA ILE A 11 7.70 -11.44 -4.59
C ILE A 11 6.60 -12.09 -5.45
N GLU A 12 5.50 -12.56 -4.86
CA GLU A 12 4.41 -13.22 -5.59
C GLU A 12 3.70 -12.27 -6.57
N ILE A 13 3.70 -10.96 -6.31
CA ILE A 13 3.11 -9.95 -7.20
C ILE A 13 4.13 -9.25 -8.10
N ILE A 14 5.39 -9.68 -8.17
CA ILE A 14 6.45 -8.90 -8.84
C ILE A 14 6.17 -8.62 -10.33
N ASP A 15 5.51 -9.54 -11.03
CA ASP A 15 5.19 -9.41 -12.45
C ASP A 15 3.88 -8.65 -12.72
N ILE A 16 3.14 -8.30 -11.66
CA ILE A 16 1.94 -7.47 -11.75
C ILE A 16 2.32 -6.03 -12.10
N ASN A 17 1.54 -5.35 -12.92
CA ASN A 17 1.69 -3.92 -13.12
C ASN A 17 1.07 -3.14 -11.94
N TYR A 18 1.85 -2.97 -10.87
CA TYR A 18 1.45 -2.24 -9.66
C TYR A 18 2.54 -1.28 -9.18
N ALA A 19 2.19 -0.39 -8.26
CA ALA A 19 3.16 0.38 -7.49
C ALA A 19 2.65 0.63 -6.07
N LEU A 20 3.54 0.49 -5.10
CA LEU A 20 3.30 0.94 -3.73
C LEU A 20 3.43 2.46 -3.65
N THR A 21 2.62 3.09 -2.80
CA THR A 21 2.72 4.52 -2.48
C THR A 21 2.92 4.71 -0.98
N LYS A 22 3.37 5.90 -0.56
CA LYS A 22 3.50 6.29 0.85
C LYS A 22 4.38 5.35 1.69
N ILE A 23 5.35 4.68 1.06
CA ILE A 23 6.26 3.76 1.75
C ILE A 23 7.28 4.49 2.65
N ASP A 24 7.47 5.79 2.44
CA ASP A 24 8.35 6.66 3.21
C ASP A 24 7.52 7.62 4.09
N VAL A 25 6.93 7.04 5.12
CA VAL A 25 6.17 7.72 6.16
C VAL A 25 6.81 7.48 7.53
N PRO A 26 6.70 8.41 8.50
CA PRO A 26 7.48 8.36 9.74
C PRO A 26 7.31 7.10 10.58
N TYR A 27 6.19 6.41 10.42
CA TYR A 27 5.86 5.19 11.15
C TYR A 27 6.23 3.91 10.40
N ASN A 28 6.59 3.98 9.10
CA ASN A 28 7.01 2.79 8.37
C ASN A 28 8.46 2.45 8.77
N PRO A 29 8.76 1.19 9.10
CA PRO A 29 10.11 0.81 9.49
C PRO A 29 11.15 1.05 8.39
N LYS A 30 12.40 1.32 8.79
CA LYS A 30 13.50 1.58 7.85
C LYS A 30 13.87 0.37 7.00
N ASP A 31 13.62 -0.82 7.51
CA ASP A 31 13.91 -2.12 6.90
C ASP A 31 12.69 -2.74 6.20
N PHE A 32 11.62 -1.97 5.97
CA PHE A 32 10.49 -2.38 5.13
C PHE A 32 10.99 -2.98 3.79
N PRO A 33 10.46 -4.14 3.34
CA PRO A 33 9.28 -4.86 3.86
C PRO A 33 9.58 -5.97 4.88
N ASN A 34 10.81 -6.07 5.41
CA ASN A 34 11.16 -7.10 6.40
C ASN A 34 10.39 -6.94 7.71
N THR A 35 10.09 -5.69 8.07
CA THR A 35 9.18 -5.34 9.15
C THR A 35 8.09 -4.42 8.64
N TYR A 36 6.98 -4.39 9.37
CA TYR A 36 5.80 -3.61 9.04
C TYR A 36 5.31 -2.88 10.28
N ALA A 37 4.56 -1.80 10.06
CA ALA A 37 3.93 -1.05 11.13
C ALA A 37 2.55 -1.64 11.46
N ILE A 38 2.37 -2.09 12.70
CA ILE A 38 1.06 -2.56 13.20
C ILE A 38 0.04 -1.42 13.17
N GLY A 39 -1.19 -1.74 12.77
CA GLY A 39 -2.30 -0.80 12.68
C GLY A 39 -2.17 0.21 11.54
N LYS A 40 -1.41 -0.16 10.49
CA LYS A 40 -1.20 0.65 9.29
C LYS A 40 -1.60 -0.09 8.02
N ASP A 41 -1.65 0.68 6.96
CA ASP A 41 -2.12 0.28 5.64
C ASP A 41 -0.93 0.25 4.68
N LEU A 42 -0.95 -0.70 3.74
CA LEU A 42 -0.15 -0.67 2.54
C LEU A 42 -1.05 -0.32 1.35
N ASP A 43 -0.82 0.86 0.80
CA ASP A 43 -1.55 1.37 -0.35
C ASP A 43 -0.86 0.93 -1.66
N ILE A 44 -1.64 0.32 -2.55
CA ILE A 44 -1.21 -0.23 -3.83
C ILE A 44 -2.06 0.37 -4.94
N PHE A 45 -1.42 0.97 -5.93
CA PHE A 45 -2.05 1.23 -7.22
C PHE A 45 -1.74 0.09 -8.19
N VAL A 46 -2.73 -0.33 -8.97
CA VAL A 46 -2.57 -1.43 -9.94
C VAL A 46 -3.25 -1.10 -11.26
N SER A 47 -2.81 -1.75 -12.33
CA SER A 47 -3.43 -1.66 -13.64
C SER A 47 -4.83 -2.26 -13.62
N GLN A 48 -5.71 -1.77 -14.49
CA GLN A 48 -7.05 -2.35 -14.64
C GLN A 48 -6.99 -3.82 -15.09
N ASN A 49 -5.99 -4.16 -15.90
CA ASN A 49 -5.80 -5.49 -16.47
C ASN A 49 -5.37 -6.52 -15.42
N ASP A 50 -4.53 -6.12 -14.47
CA ASP A 50 -4.00 -7.02 -13.44
C ASP A 50 -4.80 -6.99 -12.13
N TYR A 51 -5.81 -6.12 -12.03
CA TYR A 51 -6.59 -5.93 -10.80
C TYR A 51 -7.20 -7.24 -10.29
N LYS A 52 -7.71 -8.10 -11.18
CA LYS A 52 -8.29 -9.39 -10.78
C LYS A 52 -7.24 -10.35 -10.20
N GLU A 53 -6.04 -10.38 -10.79
CA GLU A 53 -4.99 -11.30 -10.35
C GLU A 53 -4.39 -10.85 -9.01
N ILE A 54 -4.10 -9.56 -8.84
CA ILE A 54 -3.59 -9.06 -7.55
C ILE A 54 -4.61 -9.29 -6.43
N LYS A 55 -5.92 -9.10 -6.68
CA LYS A 55 -6.98 -9.40 -5.71
C LYS A 55 -6.94 -10.85 -5.24
N LYS A 56 -6.76 -11.78 -6.18
CA LYS A 56 -6.68 -13.22 -5.90
C LYS A 56 -5.43 -13.55 -5.08
N ILE A 57 -4.26 -13.01 -5.46
CA ILE A 57 -2.99 -13.20 -4.73
C ILE A 57 -3.11 -12.62 -3.31
N THR A 58 -3.60 -11.40 -3.16
CA THR A 58 -3.78 -10.76 -1.85
C THR A 58 -4.78 -11.54 -0.99
N SER A 59 -5.87 -12.04 -1.56
CA SER A 59 -6.84 -12.88 -0.84
C SER A 59 -6.22 -14.18 -0.35
N LYS A 60 -5.44 -14.86 -1.20
CA LYS A 60 -4.68 -16.06 -0.83
C LYS A 60 -3.68 -15.75 0.29
N TYR A 61 -2.95 -14.65 0.16
CA TYR A 61 -2.00 -14.18 1.18
C TYR A 61 -2.66 -13.92 2.53
N PHE A 62 -3.86 -13.33 2.59
CA PHE A 62 -4.55 -13.07 3.87
C PHE A 62 -5.12 -14.35 4.48
N LYS A 63 -5.55 -15.33 3.66
CA LYS A 63 -6.14 -16.59 4.13
C LYS A 63 -5.20 -17.41 5.02
N GLN A 64 -3.88 -17.30 4.85
CA GLN A 64 -2.92 -18.02 5.70
C GLN A 64 -2.98 -17.59 7.17
N TYR A 65 -3.55 -16.41 7.46
CA TYR A 65 -3.64 -15.85 8.80
C TYR A 65 -5.07 -15.90 9.39
N ASN A 66 -6.00 -16.62 8.75
CA ASN A 66 -7.41 -16.66 9.15
C ASN A 66 -7.67 -17.34 10.50
N LYS A 67 -6.70 -18.12 11.01
CA LYS A 67 -6.78 -18.75 12.34
C LYS A 67 -6.41 -17.77 13.46
N GLN A 68 -5.66 -16.72 13.13
CA GLN A 68 -5.13 -15.75 14.10
C GLN A 68 -5.90 -14.42 14.05
N PHE A 69 -6.37 -14.02 12.88
CA PHE A 69 -7.04 -12.73 12.68
C PHE A 69 -8.42 -12.89 12.08
N ASN A 70 -9.31 -11.96 12.43
CA ASN A 70 -10.53 -11.74 11.69
C ASN A 70 -10.20 -11.03 10.37
N ILE A 71 -10.44 -11.70 9.25
CA ILE A 71 -10.17 -11.18 7.90
C ILE A 71 -11.43 -10.53 7.36
N LYS A 72 -11.38 -9.22 7.08
CA LYS A 72 -12.48 -8.48 6.43
C LYS A 72 -12.11 -8.09 5.01
N ILE A 73 -13.00 -8.38 4.08
CA ILE A 73 -12.93 -7.96 2.68
C ILE A 73 -13.91 -6.82 2.48
N ILE A 74 -13.44 -5.73 1.88
CA ILE A 74 -14.26 -4.57 1.54
C ILE A 74 -14.01 -4.27 0.06
N GLU A 75 -15.05 -4.32 -0.75
CA GLU A 75 -14.97 -4.00 -2.18
C GLU A 75 -15.88 -2.81 -2.50
N LYS A 76 -15.37 -1.84 -3.27
CA LYS A 76 -16.13 -0.69 -3.77
C LYS A 76 -15.57 -0.28 -5.13
N ASP A 77 -16.37 -0.36 -6.19
CA ASP A 77 -16.01 0.04 -7.56
C ASP A 77 -14.56 -0.35 -7.94
N ASN A 78 -13.64 0.61 -7.91
CA ASN A 78 -12.23 0.50 -8.30
C ASN A 78 -11.27 0.28 -7.11
N ASN A 79 -11.81 -0.15 -5.96
CA ASN A 79 -11.08 -0.32 -4.72
C ASN A 79 -11.39 -1.68 -4.09
N PHE A 80 -10.32 -2.35 -3.67
CA PHE A 80 -10.36 -3.60 -2.95
C PHE A 80 -9.48 -3.50 -1.72
N ARG A 81 -10.05 -3.83 -0.57
CA ARG A 81 -9.36 -3.71 0.71
C ARG A 81 -9.50 -4.98 1.52
N LEU A 82 -8.37 -5.46 2.01
CA LEU A 82 -8.26 -6.61 2.89
C LEU A 82 -7.69 -6.17 4.23
N ARG A 83 -8.39 -6.48 5.32
CA ARG A 83 -8.04 -6.09 6.69
C ARG A 83 -7.85 -7.33 7.57
N MET A 84 -6.76 -7.33 8.33
CA MET A 84 -6.53 -8.24 9.45
C MET A 84 -6.88 -7.50 10.74
N GLU A 85 -7.83 -8.02 11.51
CA GLU A 85 -8.24 -7.43 12.79
C GLU A 85 -8.10 -8.43 13.94
N GLU A 86 -7.67 -7.95 15.09
CA GLU A 86 -7.62 -8.68 16.37
C GLU A 86 -8.27 -7.80 17.44
N ASN A 87 -9.22 -8.35 18.22
CA ASN A 87 -9.94 -7.61 19.26
C ASN A 87 -10.53 -6.26 18.76
N ASN A 88 -11.13 -6.26 17.56
CA ASN A 88 -11.68 -5.08 16.87
C ASN A 88 -10.67 -3.95 16.58
N LYS A 89 -9.36 -4.22 16.69
CA LYS A 89 -8.30 -3.30 16.30
C LYS A 89 -7.69 -3.74 14.98
N LEU A 90 -7.38 -2.76 14.14
CA LEU A 90 -6.66 -3.03 12.90
C LEU A 90 -5.24 -3.50 13.24
N HIS A 91 -4.88 -4.68 12.72
CA HIS A 91 -3.52 -5.19 12.80
C HIS A 91 -2.74 -4.82 11.54
N TYR A 92 -3.33 -5.06 10.36
CA TYR A 92 -2.73 -4.71 9.08
C TYR A 92 -3.79 -4.63 7.96
N GLN A 93 -3.56 -3.78 6.96
CA GLN A 93 -4.46 -3.61 5.81
C GLN A 93 -3.67 -3.53 4.52
N ILE A 94 -4.16 -4.16 3.46
CA ILE A 94 -3.75 -3.85 2.08
C ILE A 94 -4.93 -3.19 1.38
N ASP A 95 -4.69 -2.01 0.81
CA ASP A 95 -5.67 -1.22 0.06
C ASP A 95 -5.20 -1.14 -1.41
N ILE A 96 -5.97 -1.74 -2.31
CA ILE A 96 -5.64 -1.85 -3.74
C ILE A 96 -6.63 -0.99 -4.52
N THR A 97 -6.11 -0.02 -5.27
CA THR A 97 -6.90 0.88 -6.11
C THR A 97 -6.45 0.80 -7.55
N ILE A 98 -7.40 0.71 -8.49
CA ILE A 98 -7.09 0.75 -9.92
C ILE A 98 -6.66 2.17 -10.30
N ASN A 99 -5.46 2.31 -10.88
CA ASN A 99 -5.00 3.57 -11.46
C ASN A 99 -3.84 3.36 -12.45
N ASP A 100 -4.15 3.15 -13.73
CA ASP A 100 -3.14 2.93 -14.77
C ASP A 100 -2.18 4.12 -14.94
N LYS A 101 -2.67 5.35 -14.76
CA LYS A 101 -1.86 6.57 -14.96
C LYS A 101 -0.75 6.72 -13.92
N LEU A 102 -1.06 6.46 -12.65
CA LEU A 102 -0.08 6.61 -11.56
C LEU A 102 1.05 5.58 -11.62
N ILE A 103 0.84 4.43 -12.27
CA ILE A 103 1.83 3.34 -12.28
C ILE A 103 2.73 3.29 -13.53
N GLN A 104 2.47 4.12 -14.55
CA GLN A 104 3.20 4.06 -15.84
C GLN A 104 4.73 4.19 -15.68
N ASN A 105 5.18 5.03 -14.75
CA ASN A 105 6.59 5.31 -14.49
C ASN A 105 7.06 4.76 -13.14
N ARG A 106 6.50 3.62 -12.70
CA ARG A 106 6.88 2.98 -11.44
C ARG A 106 8.39 2.70 -11.37
N VAL A 107 8.96 2.86 -10.18
CA VAL A 107 10.39 2.65 -9.92
C VAL A 107 10.57 1.32 -9.19
N LYS A 108 11.45 0.46 -9.69
CA LYS A 108 11.79 -0.79 -9.01
C LYS A 108 12.66 -0.49 -7.79
N LYS A 109 12.28 -1.03 -6.63
CA LYS A 109 13.03 -0.95 -5.37
C LYS A 109 13.21 -2.36 -4.82
N LYS A 110 14.39 -2.95 -5.05
CA LYS A 110 14.68 -4.37 -4.74
C LYS A 110 13.65 -5.31 -5.42
N ASN A 111 12.78 -5.93 -4.63
CA ASN A 111 11.79 -6.94 -5.00
C ASN A 111 10.35 -6.38 -5.03
N TYR A 112 10.17 -5.07 -5.21
CA TYR A 112 8.86 -4.47 -5.40
C TYR A 112 8.94 -3.19 -6.22
N TYR A 113 7.79 -2.65 -6.61
CA TYR A 113 7.69 -1.38 -7.33
C TYR A 113 7.04 -0.30 -6.47
N ILE A 114 7.52 0.93 -6.61
CA ILE A 114 6.98 2.12 -5.94
C ILE A 114 6.60 3.18 -6.98
N LEU A 115 5.76 4.13 -6.60
CA LEU A 115 5.50 5.29 -7.44
C LEU A 115 6.80 6.07 -7.74
N SER A 116 6.86 6.65 -8.93
CA SER A 116 7.85 7.71 -9.21
C SER A 116 7.64 8.88 -8.25
N LEU A 117 8.68 9.70 -8.09
CA LEU A 117 8.60 10.90 -7.25
C LEU A 117 7.44 11.83 -7.68
N GLU A 118 7.26 12.02 -8.99
CA GLU A 118 6.19 12.84 -9.56
C GLU A 118 4.79 12.27 -9.26
N ASN A 119 4.60 10.96 -9.37
CA ASN A 119 3.30 10.35 -9.11
C ASN A 119 3.00 10.28 -7.60
N GLU A 120 4.01 10.04 -6.76
CA GLU A 120 3.90 10.10 -5.30
C GLU A 120 3.49 11.52 -4.83
N LYS A 121 4.04 12.56 -5.48
CA LYS A 121 3.65 13.96 -5.24
C LYS A 121 2.17 14.19 -5.52
N ILE A 122 1.65 13.70 -6.66
CA ILE A 122 0.23 13.84 -7.01
C ILE A 122 -0.66 13.24 -5.91
N VAL A 123 -0.34 12.02 -5.48
CA VAL A 123 -1.08 11.30 -4.43
C VAL A 123 -1.06 12.08 -3.11
N ARG A 124 0.13 12.47 -2.63
CA ARG A 124 0.28 13.17 -1.36
C ARG A 124 -0.35 14.58 -1.37
N LEU A 125 -0.28 15.29 -2.50
CA LEU A 125 -0.93 16.59 -2.65
C LEU A 125 -2.45 16.45 -2.60
N PHE A 126 -3.01 15.47 -3.31
CA PHE A 126 -4.44 15.18 -3.28
C PHE A 126 -4.91 14.82 -1.87
N GLU A 127 -4.20 13.93 -1.16
CA GLU A 127 -4.54 13.56 0.21
C GLU A 127 -4.44 14.72 1.20
N TYR A 128 -3.43 15.58 1.05
CA TYR A 128 -3.29 16.78 1.88
C TYR A 128 -4.42 17.79 1.63
N LYS A 129 -4.79 18.03 0.35
CA LYS A 129 -5.93 18.89 0.00
C LYS A 129 -7.24 18.34 0.58
N LYS A 130 -7.44 17.01 0.53
CA LYS A 130 -8.63 16.34 1.10
C LYS A 130 -8.64 16.37 2.62
N ASN A 131 -7.48 16.24 3.27
CA ASN A 131 -7.35 16.29 4.72
C ASN A 131 -6.06 17.01 5.17
N PRO A 132 -6.13 18.34 5.39
CA PRO A 132 -4.98 19.14 5.80
C PRO A 132 -4.38 18.76 7.17
N LYS A 133 -5.10 17.98 8.00
CA LYS A 133 -4.59 17.50 9.29
C LYS A 133 -3.48 16.46 9.13
N LYS A 134 -3.31 15.85 7.94
CA LYS A 134 -2.21 14.93 7.62
C LYS A 134 -0.87 15.66 7.38
N LYS A 135 -0.33 16.28 8.44
CA LYS A 135 0.89 17.11 8.38
C LYS A 135 2.12 16.42 7.75
N HIS A 136 2.21 15.09 7.83
CA HIS A 136 3.32 14.32 7.25
C HIS A 136 3.35 14.36 5.71
N HIS A 137 2.20 14.47 5.02
CA HIS A 137 2.18 14.66 3.57
C HIS A 137 2.73 16.05 3.20
N LYS A 138 2.32 17.10 3.92
CA LYS A 138 2.89 18.45 3.75
C LYS A 138 4.40 18.45 3.96
N LYS A 139 4.89 17.85 5.06
CA LYS A 139 6.33 17.75 5.34
C LYS A 139 7.09 17.06 4.21
N TRP A 140 6.53 15.96 3.69
CA TRP A 140 7.11 15.25 2.56
C TRP A 140 7.18 16.11 1.29
N LEU A 141 6.11 16.85 0.97
CA LEU A 141 6.06 17.75 -0.20
C LEU A 141 7.11 18.88 -0.10
N ILE A 142 7.30 19.45 1.10
CA ILE A 142 8.32 20.47 1.36
C ILE A 142 9.72 19.89 1.18
N ASN A 143 10.00 18.75 1.82
CA ASN A 143 11.33 18.14 1.83
C ASN A 143 11.80 17.73 0.43
N ASN A 144 10.88 17.36 -0.45
CA ASN A 144 11.20 16.99 -1.82
C ASN A 144 11.27 18.20 -2.77
N LYS A 145 11.28 19.44 -2.24
CA LYS A 145 11.35 20.71 -3.01
C LYS A 145 10.21 20.88 -4.02
N MET A 146 9.02 20.42 -3.65
CA MET A 146 7.87 20.34 -4.56
C MET A 146 6.67 21.21 -4.13
N LEU A 147 6.94 22.27 -3.35
CA LEU A 147 5.93 23.31 -3.11
C LEU A 147 5.68 24.08 -4.41
N ILE A 148 4.40 24.13 -4.80
CA ILE A 148 3.82 25.12 -5.70
C ILE A 148 3.57 26.38 -4.88
#